data_AF-A0A7D4HUW3-F1
#
_entry.id   AF-A0A7D4HUW3-F1
#
_cell.length_a   1.000
_cell.length_b   1.000
_cell.length_c   1.000
_cell.angle_alpha   90.00
_cell.angle_beta   90.00
_cell.angle_gamma   90.00
#
_symmetry.space_group_name_H-M   'P 1'
#
loop_
_entity.id
_entity.type
_entity.pdbx_description
1 polymer ?
#
loop_
_entity_poly.entity_id
_entity_poly.type
_entity_poly.pdbx_seq_one_letter_code
_entity_poly.pdbx_strand_id
1 'polypeptide(L)'
;MSWLHTWCGLTCGWLLCAIFLTGTLSVFREPITRWMEAGPPASSAADAADARQWLSRATQELSSRAAAASAWDISLPARPGWPAQLSWRTDDGTRHEVWLDSRTGAVQPPPQIRETEGGRHFMSFHYTLHGGLPGYWLVGWISMCMLVALVSGVVVHKRIFKDFFTFRPGKGLRSWLDAHNATAVLTLPFLFMIGYTGLAFFYTSYMPWPLHAAYGDDTGAYRRYQAELAPALSVPRIAEPGLGGVPDLYPLLSRARELTGQEAARITIERPGDARSIVLVSGRKPLAGAAPQLLTEASHVAFDAASAAVLQVVPAQHDGFEPKQVHETIEALHKADFGGWTIKWLYFFSGLMGTAMIAIGTLLFSLKRRKKSEHEFGAATARVYRCVEALNVAALAGIAVASVAYFYGNRLIPAAWPDRNAWEIRFFFAVWAATLAHALWRPPRSAWIEQLAAAAVLCLGLPMLNWATTGRHAWAYAARGEWLQAAVEITALAFGLLLACMVHALRRHWKAAPTVAAPPSRKAPPASHDAAAHCWGIASRLIAAAAGGYLLSALAMSALALAWPVLAGASPAVGVLAGTLLSFVVYTAIGLAVFGVRSAERAWALIALASLASGVVVLGLRA
;
A
#
# COMPACT_ATOMS: atom_id res chain seq x y z
N MET A 1 21.40 19.61 9.16
CA MET A 1 20.11 18.90 9.40
C MET A 1 18.87 19.74 9.09
N SER A 2 18.71 20.98 9.56
CA SER A 2 17.50 21.79 9.27
C SER A 2 17.25 22.02 7.77
N TRP A 3 18.31 22.28 6.98
CA TRP A 3 18.22 22.39 5.53
C TRP A 3 17.68 21.09 4.90
N LEU A 4 18.25 19.94 5.27
CA LEU A 4 17.88 18.63 4.75
C LEU A 4 16.41 18.30 5.04
N HIS A 5 15.97 18.46 6.29
CA HIS A 5 14.58 18.26 6.68
C HIS A 5 13.61 19.13 5.87
N THR A 6 13.95 20.43 5.70
CA THR A 6 13.09 21.38 4.98
C THR A 6 12.97 21.00 3.50
N TRP A 7 14.08 20.69 2.83
CA TRP A 7 14.07 20.44 1.39
C TRP A 7 13.54 19.06 1.04
N CYS A 8 13.94 17.99 1.77
CA CYS A 8 13.35 16.67 1.59
C CYS A 8 11.84 16.69 1.86
N GLY A 9 11.41 17.37 2.94
CA GLY A 9 10.00 17.51 3.27
C GLY A 9 9.20 18.30 2.24
N LEU A 10 9.78 19.35 1.62
CA LEU A 10 9.09 20.15 0.62
C LEU A 10 9.02 19.45 -0.75
N THR A 11 10.14 18.95 -1.27
CA THR A 11 10.19 18.36 -2.61
C THR A 11 9.35 17.09 -2.70
N CYS A 12 9.32 16.31 -1.62
CA CYS A 12 8.54 15.08 -1.55
C CYS A 12 7.13 15.32 -0.99
N GLY A 13 6.88 16.45 -0.31
CA GLY A 13 5.67 16.68 0.47
C GLY A 13 4.37 16.58 -0.31
N TRP A 14 4.32 17.08 -1.53
CA TRP A 14 3.10 17.01 -2.36
C TRP A 14 2.72 15.57 -2.73
N LEU A 15 3.70 14.78 -3.20
CA LEU A 15 3.46 13.37 -3.52
C LEU A 15 3.26 12.55 -2.26
N LEU A 16 3.98 12.84 -1.16
CA LEU A 16 3.76 12.22 0.14
C LEU A 16 2.33 12.45 0.64
N CYS A 17 1.74 13.63 0.46
CA CYS A 17 0.33 13.85 0.81
C CYS A 17 -0.59 12.91 0.04
N ALA A 18 -0.36 12.77 -1.27
CA ALA A 18 -1.16 11.87 -2.11
C ALA A 18 -0.96 10.40 -1.71
N ILE A 19 0.30 9.96 -1.53
CA ILE A 19 0.67 8.61 -1.10
C ILE A 19 0.05 8.29 0.27
N PHE A 20 0.16 9.18 1.26
CA PHE A 20 -0.42 8.96 2.59
C PHE A 20 -1.94 8.89 2.54
N LEU A 21 -2.61 9.77 1.77
CA LEU A 21 -4.05 9.76 1.65
C LEU A 21 -4.53 8.47 0.97
N THR A 22 -3.95 8.07 -0.16
CA THR A 22 -4.35 6.82 -0.84
C THR A 22 -3.96 5.59 -0.03
N GLY A 23 -2.83 5.60 0.68
CA GLY A 23 -2.45 4.56 1.64
C GLY A 23 -3.49 4.40 2.75
N THR A 24 -3.93 5.53 3.33
CA THR A 24 -5.00 5.59 4.35
C THR A 24 -6.30 4.98 3.84
N LEU A 25 -6.69 5.28 2.59
CA LEU A 25 -7.88 4.69 1.97
C LEU A 25 -7.70 3.19 1.64
N SER A 26 -6.49 2.77 1.29
CA SER A 26 -6.17 1.38 0.92
C SER A 26 -6.30 0.38 2.08
N VAL A 27 -6.23 0.84 3.33
CA VAL A 27 -6.55 0.04 4.54
C VAL A 27 -7.99 -0.51 4.47
N PHE A 28 -8.89 0.21 3.81
CA PHE A 28 -10.27 -0.19 3.54
C PHE A 28 -10.48 -0.68 2.11
N ARG A 29 -9.43 -1.24 1.47
CA ARG A 29 -9.49 -1.77 0.10
C ARG A 29 -10.71 -2.65 -0.11
N GLU A 30 -10.90 -3.63 0.76
CA GLU A 30 -12.00 -4.57 0.64
C GLU A 30 -13.38 -3.88 0.75
N PRO A 31 -13.74 -3.16 1.83
CA PRO A 31 -15.01 -2.42 1.90
C PRO A 31 -15.28 -1.54 0.68
N ILE A 32 -14.28 -0.81 0.20
CA ILE A 32 -14.38 0.02 -1.00
C ILE A 32 -14.67 -0.83 -2.24
N THR A 33 -13.90 -1.89 -2.48
CA THR A 33 -14.12 -2.80 -3.61
C THR A 33 -15.52 -3.41 -3.57
N ARG A 34 -15.98 -3.89 -2.40
CA ARG A 34 -17.32 -4.48 -2.27
C ARG A 34 -18.43 -3.51 -2.63
N TRP A 35 -18.30 -2.25 -2.18
CA TRP A 35 -19.26 -1.21 -2.52
C TRP A 35 -19.21 -0.90 -4.03
N MET A 36 -18.02 -0.80 -4.62
CA MET A 36 -17.82 -0.45 -6.02
C MET A 36 -18.23 -1.54 -7.02
N GLU A 37 -18.07 -2.82 -6.68
CA GLU A 37 -18.53 -3.98 -7.48
C GLU A 37 -20.06 -3.97 -7.65
N ALA A 38 -20.78 -3.44 -6.66
CA ALA A 38 -22.25 -3.48 -6.58
C ALA A 38 -22.82 -4.89 -6.85
N GLY A 39 -22.10 -5.92 -6.40
CA GLY A 39 -22.40 -7.32 -6.70
C GLY A 39 -23.72 -7.82 -6.11
N PRO A 40 -24.07 -9.10 -6.34
CA PRO A 40 -25.36 -9.67 -5.92
C PRO A 40 -25.64 -9.42 -4.42
N PRO A 41 -26.91 -9.16 -4.05
CA PRO A 41 -27.28 -9.02 -2.65
C PRO A 41 -27.00 -10.33 -1.91
N ALA A 42 -26.64 -10.24 -0.63
CA ALA A 42 -26.42 -11.43 0.18
C ALA A 42 -27.71 -12.29 0.24
N SER A 43 -27.55 -13.61 0.04
CA SER A 43 -28.64 -14.58 0.22
C SER A 43 -28.86 -14.88 1.69
N SER A 44 -30.10 -15.21 2.07
CA SER A 44 -30.41 -15.57 3.45
C SER A 44 -29.78 -16.93 3.81
N ALA A 45 -29.47 -17.16 5.08
CA ALA A 45 -28.94 -18.46 5.54
C ALA A 45 -29.97 -19.60 5.41
N ALA A 46 -31.28 -19.28 5.39
CA ALA A 46 -32.35 -20.25 5.14
C ALA A 46 -32.38 -20.74 3.68
N ASP A 47 -31.69 -20.01 2.80
CA ASP A 47 -31.55 -20.30 1.38
C ASP A 47 -30.23 -21.02 1.06
N ALA A 48 -29.49 -21.60 2.01
CA ALA A 48 -28.28 -22.35 1.68
C ALA A 48 -28.62 -23.82 1.31
N ALA A 49 -28.07 -24.33 0.20
CA ALA A 49 -28.11 -25.77 -0.07
C ALA A 49 -27.45 -26.55 1.07
N ASP A 50 -27.85 -27.81 1.26
CA ASP A 50 -27.01 -28.78 1.96
C ASP A 50 -25.64 -28.80 1.28
N ALA A 51 -24.59 -28.39 2.01
CA ALA A 51 -23.24 -28.28 1.50
C ALA A 51 -22.72 -29.59 0.90
N ARG A 52 -23.18 -30.75 1.41
CA ARG A 52 -22.86 -32.07 0.84
C ARG A 52 -23.48 -32.23 -0.55
N GLN A 53 -24.75 -31.87 -0.71
CA GLN A 53 -25.43 -31.91 -2.00
C GLN A 53 -24.76 -30.95 -2.99
N TRP A 54 -24.43 -29.74 -2.54
CA TRP A 54 -23.77 -28.73 -3.37
C TRP A 54 -22.41 -29.23 -3.89
N LEU A 55 -21.56 -29.78 -3.02
CA LEU A 55 -20.26 -30.33 -3.40
C LEU A 55 -20.40 -31.51 -4.37
N SER A 56 -21.40 -32.37 -4.16
CA SER A 56 -21.65 -33.49 -5.09
C SER A 56 -21.96 -33.00 -6.51
N ARG A 57 -22.75 -31.93 -6.64
CA ARG A 57 -23.06 -31.30 -7.94
C ARG A 57 -21.82 -30.66 -8.55
N ALA A 58 -21.02 -29.95 -7.75
CA ALA A 58 -19.77 -29.35 -8.20
C ALA A 58 -18.80 -30.40 -8.76
N THR A 59 -18.63 -31.51 -8.04
CA THR A 59 -17.83 -32.64 -8.48
C THR A 59 -18.39 -33.27 -9.75
N GLN A 60 -19.71 -33.47 -9.85
CA GLN A 60 -20.35 -34.02 -11.05
C GLN A 60 -20.13 -33.15 -12.29
N GLU A 61 -20.27 -31.83 -12.17
CA GLU A 61 -19.99 -30.89 -13.25
C GLU A 61 -18.53 -30.98 -13.72
N LEU A 62 -17.58 -31.04 -12.79
CA LEU A 62 -16.16 -31.20 -13.09
C LEU A 62 -15.86 -32.55 -13.75
N SER A 63 -16.39 -33.65 -13.21
CA SER A 63 -16.23 -34.99 -13.81
C SER A 63 -16.76 -35.04 -15.25
N SER A 64 -17.92 -34.42 -15.51
CA SER A 64 -18.53 -34.46 -16.85
C SER A 64 -17.79 -33.62 -17.89
N ARG A 65 -17.17 -32.49 -17.49
CA ARG A 65 -16.53 -31.53 -18.39
C ARG A 65 -15.01 -31.67 -18.47
N ALA A 66 -14.40 -32.24 -17.43
CA ALA A 66 -12.98 -32.12 -17.17
C ALA A 66 -12.34 -33.41 -16.61
N ALA A 67 -12.90 -34.59 -16.91
CA ALA A 67 -12.35 -35.88 -16.45
C ALA A 67 -10.85 -36.06 -16.75
N ALA A 68 -10.37 -35.56 -17.88
CA ALA A 68 -8.97 -35.65 -18.30
C ALA A 68 -8.09 -34.48 -17.81
N ALA A 69 -8.62 -33.54 -17.02
CA ALA A 69 -7.86 -32.37 -16.58
C ALA A 69 -6.78 -32.75 -15.55
N SER A 70 -5.64 -32.07 -15.61
CA SER A 70 -4.53 -32.28 -14.66
C SER A 70 -4.85 -31.85 -13.23
N ALA A 71 -5.75 -30.86 -13.07
CA ALA A 71 -6.26 -30.42 -11.78
C ALA A 71 -7.65 -29.79 -11.90
N TRP A 72 -8.46 -29.95 -10.84
CA TRP A 72 -9.71 -29.23 -10.63
C TRP A 72 -9.55 -28.24 -9.47
N ASP A 73 -10.08 -27.04 -9.63
CA ASP A 73 -10.18 -26.02 -8.60
C ASP A 73 -11.65 -25.69 -8.32
N ILE A 74 -12.06 -25.81 -7.06
CA ILE A 74 -13.37 -25.40 -6.55
C ILE A 74 -13.12 -24.22 -5.61
N SER A 75 -13.41 -23.00 -6.07
CA SER A 75 -13.39 -21.80 -5.24
C SER A 75 -14.75 -21.63 -4.57
N LEU A 76 -14.80 -21.82 -3.26
CA LEU A 76 -16.03 -21.69 -2.48
C LEU A 76 -16.48 -20.23 -2.44
N PRO A 77 -17.79 -19.95 -2.29
CA PRO A 77 -18.31 -18.59 -2.25
C PRO A 77 -17.56 -17.71 -1.24
N ALA A 78 -16.99 -16.62 -1.72
CA ALA A 78 -16.24 -15.68 -0.88
C ALA A 78 -17.14 -14.99 0.16
N ARG A 79 -18.45 -14.89 -0.14
CA ARG A 79 -19.46 -14.19 0.65
C ARG A 79 -20.81 -14.92 0.51
N PRO A 80 -21.70 -14.83 1.50
CA PRO A 80 -23.07 -15.32 1.35
C PRO A 80 -23.76 -14.73 0.11
N GLY A 81 -24.47 -15.57 -0.64
CA GLY A 81 -25.17 -15.20 -1.89
C GLY A 81 -24.30 -14.99 -3.13
N TRP A 82 -22.98 -15.10 -3.02
CA TRP A 82 -22.11 -15.11 -4.20
C TRP A 82 -22.04 -16.52 -4.78
N PRO A 83 -21.90 -16.67 -6.11
CA PRO A 83 -21.70 -17.98 -6.71
C PRO A 83 -20.31 -18.54 -6.36
N ALA A 84 -20.20 -19.86 -6.42
CA ALA A 84 -18.90 -20.51 -6.43
C ALA A 84 -18.36 -20.55 -7.86
N GLN A 85 -17.04 -20.71 -7.96
CA GLN A 85 -16.36 -20.83 -9.25
C GLN A 85 -15.65 -22.19 -9.32
N LEU A 86 -15.98 -22.96 -10.35
CA LEU A 86 -15.23 -24.14 -10.75
C LEU A 86 -14.26 -23.72 -11.84
N SER A 87 -13.02 -24.17 -11.78
CA SER A 87 -12.08 -24.02 -12.89
C SER A 87 -11.19 -25.23 -13.05
N TRP A 88 -10.78 -25.52 -14.27
CA TRP A 88 -9.86 -26.61 -14.58
C TRP A 88 -8.89 -26.18 -15.67
N ARG A 89 -7.79 -26.92 -15.81
CA ARG A 89 -6.80 -26.72 -16.87
C ARG A 89 -6.72 -27.97 -17.73
N THR A 90 -6.86 -27.79 -19.03
CA THR A 90 -6.62 -28.82 -20.05
C THR A 90 -5.12 -28.96 -20.33
N ASP A 91 -4.72 -30.04 -21.00
CA ASP A 91 -3.31 -30.36 -21.25
C ASP A 91 -2.58 -29.33 -22.13
N ASP A 92 -3.34 -28.58 -22.93
CA ASP A 92 -2.86 -27.41 -23.70
C ASP A 92 -2.59 -26.16 -22.83
N GLY A 93 -2.87 -26.24 -21.53
CA GLY A 93 -2.70 -25.18 -20.56
C GLY A 93 -3.86 -24.19 -20.50
N THR A 94 -4.90 -24.35 -21.35
CA THR A 94 -6.09 -23.51 -21.38
C THR A 94 -6.89 -23.65 -20.09
N ARG A 95 -7.30 -22.52 -19.51
CA ARG A 95 -8.12 -22.50 -18.29
C ARG A 95 -9.58 -22.31 -18.66
N HIS A 96 -10.43 -23.20 -18.17
CA HIS A 96 -11.88 -23.10 -18.29
C HIS A 96 -12.50 -22.81 -16.94
N GLU A 97 -13.67 -22.16 -16.95
CA GLU A 97 -14.42 -21.86 -15.73
C GLU A 97 -15.94 -22.05 -15.91
N VAL A 98 -16.60 -22.42 -14.81
CA VAL A 98 -18.04 -22.53 -14.70
C VAL A 98 -18.46 -21.96 -13.35
N TRP A 99 -19.58 -21.23 -13.33
CA TRP A 99 -20.12 -20.62 -12.13
C TRP A 99 -21.32 -21.40 -11.63
N LEU A 100 -21.35 -21.68 -10.33
CA LEU A 100 -22.44 -22.40 -9.68
C LEU A 100 -23.15 -21.49 -8.68
N ASP A 101 -24.48 -21.52 -8.71
CA ASP A 101 -25.31 -20.88 -7.72
C ASP A 101 -25.02 -21.51 -6.33
N SER A 102 -24.78 -20.67 -5.32
CA SER A 102 -24.36 -21.14 -3.99
C SER A 102 -25.48 -21.80 -3.19
N ARG A 103 -26.73 -21.67 -3.62
CA ARG A 103 -27.92 -22.26 -2.98
C ARG A 103 -28.38 -23.55 -3.63
N THR A 104 -28.18 -23.69 -4.93
CA THR A 104 -28.73 -24.82 -5.69
C THR A 104 -27.63 -25.69 -6.27
N GLY A 105 -26.41 -25.19 -6.40
CA GLY A 105 -25.35 -25.85 -7.16
C GLY A 105 -25.65 -25.96 -8.66
N ALA A 106 -26.67 -25.24 -9.15
CA ALA A 106 -26.99 -25.19 -10.56
C ALA A 106 -26.00 -24.28 -11.29
N VAL A 107 -25.69 -24.64 -12.54
CA VAL A 107 -24.87 -23.80 -13.43
C VAL A 107 -25.60 -22.49 -13.69
N GLN A 108 -24.90 -21.38 -13.55
CA GLN A 108 -25.40 -20.04 -13.80
C GLN A 108 -24.38 -19.23 -14.60
N PRO A 109 -24.77 -18.10 -15.23
CA PRO A 109 -23.81 -17.17 -15.79
C PRO A 109 -22.91 -16.56 -14.68
N PRO A 110 -21.75 -15.99 -15.06
CA PRO A 110 -20.91 -15.22 -14.16
C PRO A 110 -21.71 -14.16 -13.40
N PRO A 111 -21.35 -13.84 -12.15
CA PRO A 111 -22.07 -12.84 -11.38
C PRO A 111 -22.02 -11.48 -12.09
N GLN A 112 -23.18 -10.82 -12.18
CA GLN A 112 -23.25 -9.46 -12.70
C GLN A 112 -22.62 -8.50 -11.69
N ILE A 113 -21.35 -8.19 -11.91
CA ILE A 113 -20.59 -7.22 -11.12
C ILE A 113 -20.11 -6.09 -12.03
N ARG A 114 -19.94 -4.91 -11.44
CA ARG A 114 -19.24 -3.80 -12.11
C ARG A 114 -17.74 -4.07 -12.03
N GLU A 115 -17.11 -4.42 -13.14
CA GLU A 115 -15.66 -4.65 -13.19
C GLU A 115 -14.92 -3.37 -12.79
N THR A 116 -14.17 -3.42 -11.69
CA THR A 116 -13.56 -2.23 -11.07
C THR A 116 -12.22 -2.56 -10.44
N GLU A 117 -11.32 -1.59 -10.43
CA GLU A 117 -10.15 -1.65 -9.56
C GLU A 117 -10.54 -1.53 -8.07
N GLY A 118 -11.71 -0.95 -7.78
CA GLY A 118 -12.20 -0.80 -6.41
C GLY A 118 -11.17 -0.11 -5.50
N GLY A 119 -10.99 -0.63 -4.30
CA GLY A 119 -9.96 -0.15 -3.39
C GLY A 119 -8.52 -0.48 -3.84
N ARG A 120 -8.33 -1.39 -4.82
CA ARG A 120 -6.99 -1.70 -5.37
C ARG A 120 -6.42 -0.49 -6.10
N HIS A 121 -7.26 0.38 -6.67
CA HIS A 121 -6.82 1.66 -7.24
C HIS A 121 -5.95 2.47 -6.27
N PHE A 122 -6.40 2.63 -5.01
CA PHE A 122 -5.68 3.41 -4.00
C PHE A 122 -4.36 2.74 -3.59
N MET A 123 -4.35 1.41 -3.51
CA MET A 123 -3.13 0.62 -3.31
C MET A 123 -2.15 0.82 -4.48
N SER A 124 -2.59 0.60 -5.72
CA SER A 124 -1.75 0.76 -6.92
C SER A 124 -1.21 2.19 -7.05
N PHE A 125 -2.03 3.20 -6.80
CA PHE A 125 -1.56 4.59 -6.75
C PHE A 125 -0.54 4.80 -5.62
N HIS A 126 -0.76 4.24 -4.44
CA HIS A 126 0.12 4.40 -3.28
C HIS A 126 1.56 3.95 -3.56
N TYR A 127 1.78 2.79 -4.20
CA TYR A 127 3.13 2.26 -4.44
C TYR A 127 3.68 2.49 -5.86
N THR A 128 2.85 2.86 -6.85
CA THR A 128 3.32 3.11 -8.23
C THR A 128 2.89 4.44 -8.81
N LEU A 129 1.99 5.19 -8.18
CA LEU A 129 1.34 6.38 -8.77
C LEU A 129 0.65 6.12 -10.13
N HIS A 130 0.34 4.85 -10.45
CA HIS A 130 -0.05 4.37 -11.80
C HIS A 130 1.00 4.65 -12.89
N GLY A 131 2.25 4.93 -12.52
CA GLY A 131 3.37 5.19 -13.43
C GLY A 131 4.20 3.95 -13.75
N GLY A 132 3.73 2.74 -13.42
CA GLY A 132 4.47 1.50 -13.64
C GLY A 132 5.80 1.47 -12.89
N LEU A 133 6.85 0.95 -13.56
CA LEU A 133 8.20 0.85 -12.98
C LEU A 133 8.82 2.21 -12.60
N PRO A 134 8.73 3.29 -13.42
CA PRO A 134 9.17 4.62 -13.00
C PRO A 134 8.50 5.12 -11.72
N GLY A 135 7.19 4.95 -11.61
CA GLY A 135 6.44 5.38 -10.44
C GLY A 135 6.78 4.57 -9.19
N TYR A 136 7.00 3.25 -9.35
CA TYR A 136 7.52 2.38 -8.29
C TYR A 136 8.85 2.90 -7.71
N TRP A 137 9.84 3.18 -8.56
CA TRP A 137 11.14 3.72 -8.11
C TRP A 137 11.02 5.12 -7.50
N LEU A 138 10.14 5.97 -8.04
CA LEU A 138 9.88 7.30 -7.50
C LEU A 138 9.30 7.24 -6.09
N VAL A 139 8.34 6.34 -5.82
CA VAL A 139 7.78 6.13 -4.48
C VAL A 139 8.86 5.61 -3.52
N GLY A 140 9.69 4.65 -3.93
CA GLY A 140 10.82 4.19 -3.12
C GLY A 140 11.80 5.33 -2.76
N TRP A 141 12.17 6.16 -3.73
CA TRP A 141 13.01 7.34 -3.48
C TRP A 141 12.37 8.33 -2.50
N ILE A 142 11.07 8.59 -2.65
CA ILE A 142 10.30 9.45 -1.75
C ILE A 142 10.26 8.88 -0.33
N SER A 143 10.09 7.56 -0.18
CA SER A 143 10.10 6.87 1.12
C SER A 143 11.47 6.96 1.81
N MET A 144 12.57 6.84 1.06
CA MET A 144 13.92 7.09 1.61
C MET A 144 14.11 8.55 2.05
N CYS A 145 13.65 9.51 1.24
CA CYS A 145 13.66 10.93 1.61
C CYS A 145 12.83 11.19 2.87
N MET A 146 11.71 10.49 3.03
CA MET A 146 10.88 10.56 4.24
C MET A 146 11.62 10.02 5.46
N LEU A 147 12.29 8.86 5.40
CA LEU A 147 13.08 8.35 6.52
C LEU A 147 14.18 9.34 6.94
N VAL A 148 14.90 9.89 5.97
CA VAL A 148 15.90 10.95 6.22
C VAL A 148 15.26 12.20 6.84
N ALA A 149 14.08 12.61 6.36
CA ALA A 149 13.34 13.75 6.90
C ALA A 149 12.85 13.50 8.34
N LEU A 150 12.41 12.28 8.68
CA LEU A 150 11.98 11.90 10.02
C LEU A 150 13.16 11.93 11.01
N VAL A 151 14.26 11.24 10.68
CA VAL A 151 15.45 11.22 11.57
C VAL A 151 16.03 12.62 11.72
N SER A 152 16.17 13.37 10.62
CA SER A 152 16.66 14.75 10.69
C SER A 152 15.71 15.68 11.44
N GLY A 153 14.39 15.46 11.35
CA GLY A 153 13.37 16.20 12.10
C GLY A 153 13.52 16.02 13.61
N VAL A 154 13.65 14.77 14.07
CA VAL A 154 13.89 14.46 15.49
C VAL A 154 15.18 15.12 16.00
N VAL A 155 16.25 15.07 15.21
CA VAL A 155 17.54 15.68 15.57
C VAL A 155 17.47 17.22 15.63
N VAL A 156 16.74 17.84 14.71
CA VAL A 156 16.62 19.32 14.62
C VAL A 156 15.74 19.85 15.74
N HIS A 157 14.62 19.21 16.01
CA HIS A 157 13.67 19.65 17.02
C HIS A 157 14.03 19.08 18.40
N LYS A 158 15.16 19.52 18.97
CA LYS A 158 15.62 19.07 20.31
C LYS A 158 14.62 19.28 21.45
N ARG A 159 13.61 20.15 21.27
CA ARG A 159 12.53 20.43 22.22
C ARG A 159 11.18 19.85 21.80
N ILE A 160 11.12 18.97 20.79
CA ILE A 160 9.87 18.49 20.19
C ILE A 160 8.88 17.92 21.22
N PHE A 161 9.40 17.20 22.22
CA PHE A 161 8.59 16.64 23.31
C PHE A 161 8.08 17.69 24.31
N LYS A 162 8.83 18.76 24.55
CA LYS A 162 8.39 19.87 25.41
C LYS A 162 7.36 20.73 24.68
N ASP A 163 7.59 20.98 23.40
CA ASP A 163 6.71 21.81 22.56
C ASP A 163 5.38 21.09 22.26
N PHE A 164 5.36 19.74 22.28
CA PHE A 164 4.15 18.91 22.16
C PHE A 164 3.05 19.30 23.15
N PHE A 165 3.41 19.60 24.40
CA PHE A 165 2.45 19.98 25.45
C PHE A 165 2.05 21.46 25.40
N THR A 166 2.56 22.24 24.45
CA THR A 166 2.31 23.69 24.37
C THR A 166 1.59 24.08 23.07
N PHE A 167 0.31 23.74 22.95
CA PHE A 167 -0.51 24.28 21.86
C PHE A 167 -0.93 25.73 22.15
N ARG A 168 -0.53 26.69 21.31
CA ARG A 168 -0.86 28.11 21.49
C ARG A 168 -1.87 28.56 20.43
N PRO A 169 -3.19 28.55 20.71
CA PRO A 169 -4.20 28.95 19.74
C PRO A 169 -4.10 30.44 19.37
N GLY A 170 -4.50 30.80 18.15
CA GLY A 170 -4.65 32.20 17.71
C GLY A 170 -3.35 32.98 17.46
N LYS A 171 -2.19 32.34 17.40
CA LYS A 171 -0.87 32.98 17.18
C LYS A 171 -0.34 32.83 15.74
N GLY A 172 -1.22 32.55 14.77
CA GLY A 172 -0.90 32.50 13.35
C GLY A 172 0.16 31.44 13.03
N LEU A 173 1.32 31.86 12.49
CA LEU A 173 2.41 30.96 12.08
C LEU A 173 2.92 30.08 13.23
N ARG A 174 2.92 30.59 14.48
CA ARG A 174 3.35 29.81 15.65
C ARG A 174 2.37 28.69 15.96
N SER A 175 1.05 28.93 15.85
CA SER A 175 0.04 27.88 16.06
C SER A 175 0.15 26.76 15.02
N TRP A 176 0.50 27.08 13.78
CA TRP A 176 0.74 26.06 12.74
C TRP A 176 2.02 25.27 13.01
N LEU A 177 3.06 25.91 13.54
CA LEU A 177 4.28 25.20 13.97
C LEU A 177 3.98 24.27 15.16
N ASP A 178 3.22 24.74 16.14
CA ASP A 178 2.78 23.93 17.28
C ASP A 178 1.94 22.74 16.80
N ALA A 179 1.03 22.94 15.83
CA ALA A 179 0.23 21.88 15.22
C ALA A 179 1.08 20.87 14.44
N HIS A 180 2.10 21.33 13.69
CA HIS A 180 3.04 20.46 13.01
C HIS A 180 3.81 19.59 14.01
N ASN A 181 4.35 20.20 15.07
CA ASN A 181 5.09 19.47 16.11
C ASN A 181 4.18 18.48 16.84
N ALA A 182 2.95 18.89 17.20
CA ALA A 182 2.00 18.04 17.90
C ALA A 182 1.62 16.80 17.08
N THR A 183 1.24 17.01 15.81
CA THR A 183 0.89 15.90 14.90
C THR A 183 2.09 15.04 14.56
N ALA A 184 3.28 15.62 14.42
CA ALA A 184 4.52 14.88 14.15
C ALA A 184 4.90 13.96 15.31
N VAL A 185 4.91 14.44 16.57
CA VAL A 185 5.28 13.62 17.73
C VAL A 185 4.26 12.52 17.96
N LEU A 186 2.97 12.85 17.89
CA LEU A 186 1.90 11.87 18.11
C LEU A 186 1.96 10.71 17.11
N THR A 187 2.28 11.01 15.85
CA THR A 187 2.36 10.00 14.79
C THR A 187 3.76 9.42 14.57
N LEU A 188 4.78 9.90 15.30
CA LEU A 188 6.18 9.57 15.01
C LEU A 188 6.47 8.06 14.94
N PRO A 189 6.05 7.22 15.90
CA PRO A 189 6.30 5.78 15.83
C PRO A 189 5.65 5.15 14.59
N PHE A 190 4.41 5.58 14.29
CA PHE A 190 3.68 5.12 13.12
C PHE A 190 4.37 5.56 11.81
N LEU A 191 4.81 6.81 11.71
CA LEU A 191 5.50 7.33 10.51
C LEU A 191 6.82 6.62 10.24
N PHE A 192 7.60 6.33 11.29
CA PHE A 192 8.83 5.52 11.15
C PHE A 192 8.52 4.10 10.70
N MET A 193 7.56 3.46 11.36
CA MET A 193 7.17 2.08 11.04
C MET A 193 6.62 1.99 9.61
N ILE A 194 5.67 2.84 9.21
CA ILE A 194 5.07 2.78 7.88
C ILE A 194 6.05 3.17 6.77
N GLY A 195 6.91 4.16 7.01
CA GLY A 195 7.94 4.59 6.06
C GLY A 195 9.01 3.53 5.82
N TYR A 196 9.46 2.86 6.89
CA TYR A 196 10.42 1.76 6.78
C TYR A 196 9.77 0.52 6.15
N THR A 197 8.61 0.10 6.63
CA THR A 197 7.92 -1.09 6.13
C THR A 197 7.53 -0.95 4.65
N GLY A 198 7.22 0.26 4.16
CA GLY A 198 6.93 0.48 2.73
C GLY A 198 8.13 0.26 1.81
N LEU A 199 9.35 0.54 2.27
CA LEU A 199 10.58 0.19 1.55
C LEU A 199 10.90 -1.29 1.67
N ALA A 200 10.83 -1.81 2.90
CA ALA A 200 11.13 -3.19 3.21
C ALA A 200 10.13 -4.18 2.57
N PHE A 201 8.92 -3.73 2.20
CA PHE A 201 7.96 -4.51 1.44
C PHE A 201 8.54 -5.00 0.10
N PHE A 202 9.40 -4.21 -0.55
CA PHE A 202 10.02 -4.56 -1.82
C PHE A 202 11.56 -4.65 -1.70
N TYR A 203 12.04 -5.16 -0.56
CA TYR A 203 13.44 -5.12 -0.18
C TYR A 203 14.41 -5.62 -1.26
N THR A 204 14.17 -6.80 -1.86
CA THR A 204 15.03 -7.35 -2.92
C THR A 204 14.96 -6.56 -4.22
N SER A 205 13.83 -5.91 -4.51
CA SER A 205 13.68 -5.11 -5.73
C SER A 205 14.41 -3.77 -5.62
N TYR A 206 14.37 -3.13 -4.44
CA TYR A 206 15.11 -1.88 -4.20
C TYR A 206 16.61 -2.10 -3.94
N MET A 207 16.99 -3.23 -3.35
CA MET A 207 18.38 -3.53 -3.01
C MET A 207 18.72 -5.00 -3.35
N PRO A 208 18.89 -5.33 -4.64
CA PRO A 208 19.08 -6.71 -5.09
C PRO A 208 20.50 -7.25 -4.83
N TRP A 209 21.46 -6.37 -4.52
CA TRP A 209 22.88 -6.70 -4.46
C TRP A 209 23.26 -7.78 -3.43
N PRO A 210 22.70 -7.81 -2.21
CA PRO A 210 22.99 -8.90 -1.28
C PRO A 210 22.54 -10.26 -1.83
N LEU A 211 21.41 -10.31 -2.53
CA LEU A 211 20.92 -11.53 -3.17
C LEU A 211 21.86 -11.96 -4.29
N HIS A 212 22.22 -11.03 -5.18
CA HIS A 212 23.17 -11.29 -6.26
C HIS A 212 24.52 -11.73 -5.72
N ALA A 213 24.98 -11.13 -4.61
CA ALA A 213 26.22 -11.48 -3.93
C ALA A 213 26.26 -12.96 -3.54
N ALA A 214 25.20 -13.47 -2.90
CA ALA A 214 25.12 -14.83 -2.38
C ALA A 214 24.67 -15.90 -3.39
N TYR A 215 23.75 -15.58 -4.31
CA TYR A 215 23.14 -16.56 -5.21
C TYR A 215 23.57 -16.44 -6.68
N GLY A 216 24.17 -15.32 -7.08
CA GLY A 216 24.57 -15.03 -8.46
C GLY A 216 23.54 -14.18 -9.23
N ASP A 217 23.84 -13.95 -10.52
CA ASP A 217 23.07 -13.07 -11.41
C ASP A 217 22.20 -13.83 -12.42
N ASP A 218 22.12 -15.16 -12.30
CA ASP A 218 21.29 -15.99 -13.17
C ASP A 218 19.79 -15.82 -12.84
N THR A 219 18.96 -16.15 -13.83
CA THR A 219 17.50 -16.07 -13.71
C THR A 219 16.91 -16.98 -12.63
N GLY A 220 17.67 -17.97 -12.14
CA GLY A 220 17.30 -18.88 -11.07
C GLY A 220 17.65 -18.40 -9.66
N ALA A 221 18.45 -17.34 -9.50
CA ALA A 221 18.95 -16.89 -8.19
C ALA A 221 17.82 -16.58 -7.19
N TYR A 222 16.84 -15.77 -7.61
CA TYR A 222 15.70 -15.41 -6.75
C TYR A 222 14.84 -16.62 -6.35
N ARG A 223 14.70 -17.61 -7.24
CA ARG A 223 13.96 -18.85 -6.95
C ARG A 223 14.68 -19.69 -5.90
N ARG A 224 16.01 -19.83 -6.00
CA ARG A 224 16.83 -20.54 -5.02
C ARG A 224 16.81 -19.86 -3.66
N TYR A 225 16.94 -18.53 -3.64
CA TYR A 225 16.79 -17.72 -2.43
C TYR A 225 15.44 -17.96 -1.73
N GLN A 226 14.33 -17.87 -2.45
CA GLN A 226 13.00 -18.13 -1.86
C GLN A 226 12.83 -19.57 -1.38
N ALA A 227 13.31 -20.56 -2.14
CA ALA A 227 13.21 -21.96 -1.77
C ALA A 227 14.00 -22.28 -0.49
N GLU A 228 15.11 -21.59 -0.24
CA GLU A 228 15.87 -21.73 1.00
C GLU A 228 15.24 -20.97 2.17
N LEU A 229 14.66 -19.79 1.91
CA LEU A 229 14.00 -18.98 2.94
C LEU A 229 12.67 -19.60 3.42
N ALA A 230 11.93 -20.22 2.51
CA ALA A 230 10.65 -20.88 2.77
C ALA A 230 10.61 -22.24 2.04
N PRO A 231 11.25 -23.29 2.59
CA PRO A 231 11.27 -24.61 1.99
C PRO A 231 9.85 -25.12 1.76
N ALA A 232 9.56 -25.54 0.51
CA ALA A 232 8.28 -26.15 0.19
C ALA A 232 8.11 -27.42 1.04
N LEU A 233 7.02 -27.47 1.80
CA LEU A 233 6.68 -28.67 2.55
C LEU A 233 6.32 -29.77 1.54
N SER A 234 7.13 -30.82 1.49
CA SER A 234 6.94 -31.93 0.54
C SER A 234 5.68 -32.69 0.91
N VAL A 235 4.65 -32.70 0.04
CA VAL A 235 3.52 -33.61 0.22
C VAL A 235 4.00 -35.02 -0.14
N PRO A 236 3.82 -36.02 0.75
CA PRO A 236 4.18 -37.41 0.45
C PRO A 236 3.54 -37.86 -0.87
N ARG A 237 4.36 -38.40 -1.79
CA ARG A 237 3.85 -38.99 -3.04
C ARG A 237 3.34 -40.39 -2.77
N ILE A 238 2.13 -40.69 -3.23
CA ILE A 238 1.57 -42.04 -3.22
C ILE A 238 2.16 -42.81 -4.40
N ALA A 239 2.71 -44.00 -4.13
CA ALA A 239 3.59 -44.72 -5.05
C ALA A 239 2.86 -45.58 -6.09
N GLU A 240 1.59 -45.94 -5.88
CA GLU A 240 0.90 -46.93 -6.71
C GLU A 240 0.15 -46.27 -7.90
N PRO A 241 0.46 -46.64 -9.15
CA PRO A 241 -0.34 -46.23 -10.31
C PRO A 241 -1.65 -47.03 -10.36
N GLY A 242 -2.77 -46.36 -10.66
CA GLY A 242 -4.06 -47.02 -10.81
C GLY A 242 -5.20 -46.04 -11.08
N LEU A 243 -6.38 -46.58 -11.42
CA LEU A 243 -7.62 -45.80 -11.47
C LEU A 243 -8.16 -45.66 -10.04
N GLY A 244 -8.43 -44.42 -9.63
CA GLY A 244 -9.05 -44.07 -8.35
C GLY A 244 -10.46 -43.53 -8.52
N GLY A 245 -11.15 -43.33 -7.40
CA GLY A 245 -12.43 -42.61 -7.36
C GLY A 245 -12.25 -41.13 -7.03
N VAL A 246 -13.26 -40.30 -7.29
CA VAL A 246 -13.30 -38.93 -6.75
C VAL A 246 -13.88 -39.00 -5.32
N PRO A 247 -13.18 -38.46 -4.30
CA PRO A 247 -13.62 -38.56 -2.91
C PRO A 247 -14.87 -37.74 -2.62
N ASP A 248 -15.61 -38.14 -1.57
CA ASP A 248 -16.59 -37.26 -0.93
C ASP A 248 -15.85 -36.08 -0.26
N LEU A 249 -16.04 -34.88 -0.78
CA LEU A 249 -15.32 -33.69 -0.32
C LEU A 249 -15.85 -33.15 1.01
N TYR A 250 -17.11 -33.45 1.37
CA TYR A 250 -17.73 -32.87 2.56
C TYR A 250 -17.02 -33.29 3.86
N PRO A 251 -16.74 -34.59 4.11
CA PRO A 251 -15.96 -35.01 5.28
C PRO A 251 -14.55 -34.38 5.34
N LEU A 252 -13.89 -34.22 4.18
CA LEU A 252 -12.54 -33.62 4.11
C LEU A 252 -12.54 -32.16 4.54
N LEU A 253 -13.58 -31.40 4.15
CA LEU A 253 -13.77 -30.01 4.56
C LEU A 253 -13.99 -29.88 6.07
N SER A 254 -14.88 -30.70 6.63
CA SER A 254 -15.12 -30.74 8.08
C SER A 254 -13.83 -31.08 8.82
N ARG A 255 -13.09 -32.08 8.34
CA ARG A 255 -11.82 -32.49 8.95
C ARG A 255 -10.75 -31.41 8.85
N ALA A 256 -10.63 -30.73 7.71
CA ALA A 256 -9.70 -29.62 7.55
C ALA A 256 -10.02 -28.46 8.49
N ARG A 257 -11.31 -28.16 8.70
CA ARG A 257 -11.77 -27.17 9.68
C ARG A 257 -11.43 -27.57 11.11
N GLU A 258 -11.61 -28.83 11.48
CA GLU A 258 -11.23 -29.33 12.81
C GLU A 258 -9.72 -29.22 13.06
N LEU A 259 -8.91 -29.56 12.06
CA LEU A 259 -7.45 -29.54 12.17
C LEU A 259 -6.85 -28.13 12.18
N THR A 260 -7.49 -27.17 11.51
CA THR A 260 -6.88 -25.84 11.27
C THR A 260 -7.66 -24.67 11.86
N GLY A 261 -8.90 -24.88 12.28
CA GLY A 261 -9.81 -23.84 12.75
C GLY A 261 -10.33 -22.87 11.68
N GLN A 262 -9.87 -22.96 10.43
CA GLN A 262 -10.33 -22.11 9.32
C GLN A 262 -11.39 -22.81 8.47
N GLU A 263 -12.39 -22.05 8.03
CA GLU A 263 -13.32 -22.48 6.97
C GLU A 263 -12.59 -22.60 5.63
N ALA A 264 -12.99 -23.51 4.77
CA ALA A 264 -12.37 -23.61 3.45
C ALA A 264 -12.69 -22.41 2.56
N ALA A 265 -11.68 -21.94 1.82
CA ALA A 265 -11.83 -20.97 0.73
C ALA A 265 -11.75 -21.64 -0.64
N ARG A 266 -10.90 -22.66 -0.77
CA ARG A 266 -10.64 -23.34 -2.04
C ARG A 266 -10.34 -24.81 -1.80
N ILE A 267 -10.78 -25.65 -2.73
CA ILE A 267 -10.41 -27.06 -2.83
C ILE A 267 -9.71 -27.25 -4.18
N THR A 268 -8.52 -27.83 -4.18
CA THR A 268 -7.82 -28.21 -5.40
C THR A 268 -7.66 -29.72 -5.41
N ILE A 269 -8.06 -30.38 -6.50
CA ILE A 269 -7.93 -31.82 -6.69
C ILE A 269 -6.92 -32.03 -7.79
N GLU A 270 -5.74 -32.54 -7.43
CA GLU A 270 -4.71 -32.90 -8.39
C GLU A 270 -4.97 -34.29 -8.95
N ARG A 271 -4.77 -34.47 -10.26
CA ARG A 271 -4.97 -35.75 -10.97
C ARG A 271 -6.30 -36.43 -10.61
N PRO A 272 -7.45 -35.77 -10.83
CA PRO A 272 -8.76 -36.32 -10.48
C PRO A 272 -8.98 -37.70 -11.14
N GLY A 273 -9.41 -38.69 -10.36
CA GLY A 273 -9.65 -40.06 -10.84
C GLY A 273 -8.41 -40.97 -10.96
N ASP A 274 -7.20 -40.47 -10.62
CA ASP A 274 -5.98 -41.29 -10.48
C ASP A 274 -5.87 -41.80 -9.04
N ALA A 275 -5.29 -42.98 -8.83
CA ALA A 275 -4.99 -43.53 -7.50
C ALA A 275 -4.00 -42.65 -6.69
N ARG A 276 -3.26 -41.77 -7.37
CA ARG A 276 -2.35 -40.76 -6.79
C ARG A 276 -3.00 -39.38 -6.66
N SER A 277 -4.33 -39.31 -6.67
CA SER A 277 -5.04 -38.06 -6.54
C SER A 277 -4.87 -37.48 -5.13
N ILE A 278 -4.66 -36.17 -5.06
CA ILE A 278 -4.47 -35.44 -3.81
C ILE A 278 -5.54 -34.35 -3.75
N VAL A 279 -6.22 -34.25 -2.61
CA VAL A 279 -7.17 -33.17 -2.33
C VAL A 279 -6.48 -32.17 -1.40
N LEU A 280 -6.26 -30.97 -1.91
CA LEU A 280 -5.73 -29.85 -1.15
C LEU A 280 -6.87 -28.91 -0.74
N VAL A 281 -7.13 -28.83 0.56
CA VAL A 281 -8.08 -27.87 1.14
C VAL A 281 -7.31 -26.67 1.65
N SER A 282 -7.60 -25.50 1.09
CA SER A 282 -7.02 -24.21 1.52
C SER A 282 -8.01 -23.44 2.37
N GLY A 283 -7.58 -23.06 3.56
CA GLY A 283 -8.33 -22.29 4.54
C GLY A 283 -8.54 -20.84 4.10
N ARG A 284 -9.62 -20.26 4.61
CA ARG A 284 -9.99 -18.88 4.38
C ARG A 284 -9.25 -18.01 5.38
N LYS A 285 -8.35 -17.17 4.86
CA LYS A 285 -7.78 -16.07 5.65
C LYS A 285 -8.94 -15.23 6.19
N PRO A 286 -9.02 -15.00 7.52
CA PRO A 286 -10.08 -14.19 8.10
C PRO A 286 -10.14 -12.83 7.39
N LEU A 287 -11.35 -12.28 7.20
CA LEU A 287 -11.47 -10.90 6.74
C LEU A 287 -10.62 -10.00 7.64
N ALA A 288 -9.89 -9.06 7.06
CA ALA A 288 -9.08 -8.11 7.80
C ALA A 288 -10.01 -7.32 8.75
N GLY A 289 -9.99 -7.68 10.03
CA GLY A 289 -11.14 -7.52 10.92
C GLY A 289 -11.23 -8.59 12.03
N ALA A 290 -10.91 -9.84 11.70
CA ALA A 290 -11.14 -11.01 12.55
C ALA A 290 -9.87 -11.81 12.93
N ALA A 291 -8.71 -11.51 12.34
CA ALA A 291 -7.45 -12.14 12.72
C ALA A 291 -6.94 -11.51 14.05
N PRO A 292 -6.86 -12.30 15.15
CA PRO A 292 -6.43 -11.78 16.45
C PRO A 292 -4.92 -11.54 16.53
N GLN A 293 -4.15 -12.09 15.58
CA GLN A 293 -2.68 -12.11 15.61
C GLN A 293 -2.07 -11.48 14.35
N LEU A 294 -0.77 -11.12 14.45
CA LEU A 294 -0.02 -10.40 13.42
C LEU A 294 0.26 -11.27 12.17
N LEU A 295 0.55 -12.55 12.39
CA LEU A 295 0.80 -13.53 11.34
C LEU A 295 -0.36 -14.53 11.34
N THR A 296 -1.17 -14.50 10.30
CA THR A 296 -2.24 -15.48 10.11
C THR A 296 -2.33 -15.74 8.62
N GLU A 297 -1.87 -16.92 8.22
CA GLU A 297 -1.89 -17.33 6.82
C GLU A 297 -3.10 -18.23 6.51
N ALA A 298 -3.33 -18.47 5.23
CA ALA A 298 -4.27 -19.50 4.82
C ALA A 298 -3.72 -20.86 5.26
N SER A 299 -4.52 -21.64 5.98
CA SER A 299 -4.14 -23.03 6.28
C SER A 299 -4.19 -23.88 5.01
N HIS A 300 -3.42 -24.96 4.98
CA HIS A 300 -3.48 -25.95 3.92
C HIS A 300 -3.53 -27.35 4.51
N VAL A 301 -4.46 -28.18 4.06
CA VAL A 301 -4.51 -29.59 4.43
C VAL A 301 -4.54 -30.43 3.17
N ALA A 302 -3.54 -31.29 3.00
CA ALA A 302 -3.47 -32.25 1.91
C ALA A 302 -4.00 -33.60 2.38
N PHE A 303 -4.92 -34.18 1.61
CA PHE A 303 -5.49 -35.49 1.84
C PHE A 303 -5.17 -36.41 0.67
N ASP A 304 -4.99 -37.69 0.97
CA ASP A 304 -5.08 -38.74 -0.04
C ASP A 304 -6.55 -38.86 -0.48
N ALA A 305 -6.78 -38.79 -1.79
CA ALA A 305 -8.12 -38.87 -2.35
C ALA A 305 -8.76 -40.26 -2.18
N ALA A 306 -7.97 -41.34 -2.10
CA ALA A 306 -8.51 -42.70 -2.01
C ALA A 306 -8.89 -43.09 -0.57
N SER A 307 -7.98 -42.88 0.38
CA SER A 307 -8.17 -43.28 1.78
C SER A 307 -8.72 -42.18 2.69
N ALA A 308 -8.79 -40.94 2.21
CA ALA A 308 -9.06 -39.74 3.02
C ALA A 308 -8.02 -39.51 4.15
N ALA A 309 -6.87 -40.18 4.10
CA ALA A 309 -5.80 -39.99 5.06
C ALA A 309 -5.18 -38.59 4.93
N VAL A 310 -4.85 -37.99 6.07
CA VAL A 310 -4.16 -36.70 6.11
C VAL A 310 -2.70 -36.92 5.73
N LEU A 311 -2.27 -36.33 4.62
CA LEU A 311 -0.89 -36.39 4.15
C LEU A 311 -0.04 -35.28 4.76
N GLN A 312 -0.63 -34.09 4.91
CA GLN A 312 0.06 -32.92 5.42
C GLN A 312 -0.93 -31.91 6.00
N VAL A 313 -0.54 -31.27 7.10
CA VAL A 313 -1.25 -30.13 7.69
C VAL A 313 -0.28 -28.96 7.79
N VAL A 314 -0.62 -27.86 7.13
CA VAL A 314 0.01 -26.56 7.29
C VAL A 314 -0.99 -25.69 8.04
N PRO A 315 -0.80 -25.47 9.36
CA PRO A 315 -1.73 -24.66 10.14
C PRO A 315 -1.68 -23.19 9.71
N ALA A 316 -2.77 -22.47 10.01
CA ALA A 316 -2.84 -21.02 9.79
C ALA A 316 -1.84 -20.22 10.65
N GLN A 317 -1.40 -20.83 11.75
CA GLN A 317 -0.50 -20.30 12.75
C GLN A 317 0.64 -21.31 12.93
N HIS A 318 1.88 -20.84 12.93
CA HIS A 318 3.05 -21.70 13.09
C HIS A 318 3.61 -21.54 14.51
N ASP A 319 4.01 -22.66 15.11
CA ASP A 319 4.75 -22.65 16.37
C ASP A 319 6.23 -22.36 16.09
N GLY A 320 6.72 -21.21 16.58
CA GLY A 320 8.12 -20.78 16.41
C GLY A 320 8.28 -19.55 15.50
N PHE A 321 9.53 -19.11 15.33
CA PHE A 321 9.89 -17.96 14.49
C PHE A 321 10.82 -18.41 13.36
N GLU A 322 10.29 -18.46 12.14
CA GLU A 322 11.04 -18.76 10.92
C GLU A 322 11.57 -17.48 10.26
N PRO A 323 12.73 -17.53 9.58
CA PRO A 323 13.27 -16.37 8.88
C PRO A 323 12.30 -15.68 7.91
N LYS A 324 11.49 -16.45 7.16
CA LYS A 324 10.49 -15.90 6.23
C LYS A 324 9.47 -14.99 6.92
N GLN A 325 9.15 -15.28 8.18
CA GLN A 325 8.13 -14.56 8.95
C GLN A 325 8.56 -13.13 9.31
N VAL A 326 9.86 -12.81 9.24
CA VAL A 326 10.35 -11.41 9.35
C VAL A 326 9.73 -10.56 8.25
N HIS A 327 9.74 -11.05 7.01
CA HIS A 327 9.19 -10.31 5.88
C HIS A 327 7.66 -10.29 5.94
N GLU A 328 7.02 -11.41 6.24
CA GLU A 328 5.56 -11.48 6.41
C GLU A 328 5.06 -10.53 7.52
N THR A 329 5.85 -10.36 8.60
CA THR A 329 5.55 -9.39 9.66
C THR A 329 5.61 -7.96 9.14
N ILE A 330 6.64 -7.61 8.36
CA ILE A 330 6.77 -6.30 7.74
C ILE A 330 5.59 -6.03 6.80
N GLU A 331 5.21 -7.02 6.00
CA GLU A 331 4.05 -6.93 5.12
C GLU A 331 2.75 -6.72 5.89
N ALA A 332 2.52 -7.49 6.97
CA ALA A 332 1.34 -7.38 7.81
C ALA A 332 1.26 -6.01 8.51
N LEU A 333 2.40 -5.52 9.02
CA LEU A 333 2.53 -4.19 9.62
C LEU A 333 2.22 -3.09 8.61
N HIS A 334 2.65 -3.22 7.36
CA HIS A 334 2.40 -2.20 6.34
C HIS A 334 0.94 -2.20 5.85
N LYS A 335 0.38 -3.40 5.60
CA LYS A 335 -0.99 -3.57 5.07
C LYS A 335 -2.08 -3.41 6.13
N ALA A 336 -1.74 -3.47 7.41
CA ALA A 336 -2.68 -3.54 8.53
C ALA A 336 -3.63 -4.75 8.45
N ASP A 337 -3.07 -5.91 8.06
CA ASP A 337 -3.82 -7.17 7.91
C ASP A 337 -4.05 -7.91 9.26
N PHE A 338 -3.89 -7.23 10.39
CA PHE A 338 -3.95 -7.80 11.74
C PHE A 338 -4.76 -6.93 12.72
N GLY A 339 -5.11 -7.50 13.89
CA GLY A 339 -5.69 -6.77 15.03
C GLY A 339 -7.09 -6.17 14.77
N GLY A 340 -7.73 -6.62 13.70
CA GLY A 340 -9.11 -6.35 13.37
C GLY A 340 -9.46 -4.90 13.02
N TRP A 341 -10.74 -4.56 13.18
CA TRP A 341 -11.25 -3.24 12.82
C TRP A 341 -10.65 -2.10 13.64
N THR A 342 -10.28 -2.37 14.90
CA THR A 342 -9.63 -1.39 15.77
C THR A 342 -8.30 -0.92 15.19
N ILE A 343 -7.43 -1.84 14.76
CA ILE A 343 -6.16 -1.49 14.14
C ILE A 343 -6.38 -0.78 12.80
N LYS A 344 -7.34 -1.20 11.99
CA LYS A 344 -7.67 -0.49 10.74
C LYS A 344 -8.04 0.97 10.98
N TRP A 345 -8.91 1.26 11.94
CA TRP A 345 -9.27 2.63 12.28
C TRP A 345 -8.10 3.40 12.90
N LEU A 346 -7.26 2.75 13.73
CA LEU A 346 -6.05 3.38 14.26
C LEU A 346 -5.08 3.78 13.13
N TYR A 347 -4.85 2.89 12.16
CA TYR A 347 -4.04 3.15 10.97
C TYR A 347 -4.66 4.26 10.12
N PHE A 348 -5.99 4.25 9.96
CA PHE A 348 -6.69 5.28 9.23
C PHE A 348 -6.50 6.67 9.83
N PHE A 349 -6.73 6.81 11.14
CA PHE A 349 -6.54 8.09 11.82
C PHE A 349 -5.07 8.50 11.86
N SER A 350 -4.14 7.56 12.09
CA SER A 350 -2.70 7.85 12.06
C SER A 350 -2.23 8.29 10.68
N GLY A 351 -2.72 7.66 9.61
CA GLY A 351 -2.44 8.02 8.23
C GLY A 351 -3.01 9.39 7.83
N LEU A 352 -4.24 9.71 8.25
CA LEU A 352 -4.84 11.03 8.05
C LEU A 352 -4.07 12.12 8.80
N MET A 353 -3.61 11.82 10.01
CA MET A 353 -2.84 12.74 10.84
C MET A 353 -1.41 12.92 10.32
N GLY A 354 -0.81 11.88 9.74
CA GLY A 354 0.43 11.96 8.95
C GLY A 354 0.27 12.81 7.69
N THR A 355 -0.83 12.62 6.95
CA THR A 355 -1.19 13.48 5.80
C THR A 355 -1.29 14.94 6.24
N ALA A 356 -1.98 15.22 7.35
CA ALA A 356 -2.10 16.56 7.92
C ALA A 356 -0.75 17.13 8.37
N MET A 357 0.11 16.34 9.00
CA MET A 357 1.46 16.77 9.40
C MET A 357 2.28 17.24 8.20
N ILE A 358 2.31 16.45 7.11
CA ILE A 358 3.01 16.79 5.86
C ILE A 358 2.37 18.04 5.22
N ALA A 359 1.04 18.10 5.16
CA ALA A 359 0.28 19.25 4.67
C ALA A 359 0.66 20.54 5.40
N ILE A 360 0.69 20.50 6.74
CA ILE A 360 1.04 21.65 7.55
C ILE A 360 2.48 22.08 7.24
N GLY A 361 3.41 21.14 7.05
CA GLY A 361 4.79 21.43 6.67
C GLY A 361 4.92 22.22 5.35
N THR A 362 4.23 21.76 4.29
CA THR A 362 4.26 22.43 2.97
C THR A 362 3.56 23.81 3.01
N LEU A 363 2.49 23.93 3.79
CA LEU A 363 1.80 25.21 4.03
C LEU A 363 2.66 26.19 4.83
N LEU A 364 3.33 25.74 5.90
CA LEU A 364 4.24 26.55 6.70
C LEU A 364 5.36 27.16 5.87
N PHE A 365 5.95 26.37 4.97
CA PHE A 365 6.95 26.85 4.02
C PHE A 365 6.41 28.02 3.19
N SER A 366 5.24 27.83 2.59
CA SER A 366 4.58 28.83 1.74
C SER A 366 4.24 30.11 2.51
N LEU A 367 3.72 29.96 3.74
CA LEU A 367 3.38 31.08 4.63
C LEU A 367 4.61 31.87 5.08
N LYS A 368 5.73 31.20 5.34
CA LYS A 368 6.99 31.85 5.72
C LYS A 368 7.55 32.69 4.56
N ARG A 369 7.52 32.16 3.33
CA ARG A 369 8.01 32.83 2.12
C ARG A 369 7.11 33.97 1.65
N ARG A 370 5.79 33.89 1.90
CA ARG A 370 4.88 35.03 1.73
C ARG A 370 5.26 36.24 2.58
N LYS A 371 5.67 36.01 3.84
CA LYS A 371 6.03 37.09 4.78
C LYS A 371 7.42 37.66 4.54
N LYS A 372 8.34 36.82 4.06
CA LYS A 372 9.74 37.19 3.80
C LYS A 372 10.17 36.57 2.47
N SER A 373 9.80 37.21 1.37
CA SER A 373 10.29 36.82 0.04
C SER A 373 11.76 37.21 -0.06
N GLU A 374 12.61 36.25 -0.40
CA GLU A 374 14.05 36.48 -0.57
C GLU A 374 14.42 36.75 -2.05
N HIS A 375 13.44 36.98 -2.93
CA HIS A 375 13.64 37.14 -4.38
C HIS A 375 14.53 36.05 -4.99
N GLU A 376 14.41 34.82 -4.48
CA GLU A 376 15.27 33.67 -4.78
C GLU A 376 15.31 33.32 -6.27
N PHE A 377 14.26 33.69 -7.01
CA PHE A 377 14.10 33.44 -8.45
C PHE A 377 13.98 34.74 -9.26
N GLY A 378 14.47 35.87 -8.72
CA GLY A 378 14.40 37.17 -9.37
C GLY A 378 12.96 37.56 -9.72
N ALA A 379 12.74 37.98 -10.98
CA ALA A 379 11.42 38.40 -11.49
C ALA A 379 10.39 37.25 -11.52
N ALA A 380 10.82 35.98 -11.54
CA ALA A 380 9.92 34.83 -11.58
C ALA A 380 9.37 34.42 -10.20
N THR A 381 9.90 34.99 -9.11
CA THR A 381 9.60 34.58 -7.72
C THR A 381 8.09 34.54 -7.42
N ALA A 382 7.34 35.57 -7.84
CA ALA A 382 5.90 35.62 -7.61
C ALA A 382 5.13 34.50 -8.33
N ARG A 383 5.56 34.16 -9.56
CA ARG A 383 4.96 33.07 -10.35
C ARG A 383 5.26 31.71 -9.74
N VAL A 384 6.51 31.49 -9.30
CA VAL A 384 6.91 30.24 -8.64
C VAL A 384 6.12 30.03 -7.34
N TYR A 385 6.00 31.06 -6.49
CA TYR A 385 5.22 30.94 -5.26
C TYR A 385 3.72 30.72 -5.52
N ARG A 386 3.17 31.30 -6.58
CA ARG A 386 1.82 30.97 -7.03
C ARG A 386 1.72 29.50 -7.46
N CYS A 387 2.66 28.97 -8.23
CA CYS A 387 2.67 27.55 -8.59
C CYS A 387 2.73 26.65 -7.34
N VAL A 388 3.60 26.96 -6.37
CA VAL A 388 3.71 26.24 -5.09
C VAL A 388 2.37 26.21 -4.34
N GLU A 389 1.66 27.34 -4.30
CA GLU A 389 0.34 27.39 -3.66
C GLU A 389 -0.72 26.60 -4.43
N ALA A 390 -0.63 26.54 -5.76
CA ALA A 390 -1.56 25.77 -6.58
C ALA A 390 -1.33 24.28 -6.37
N LEU A 391 -0.07 23.87 -6.31
CA LEU A 391 0.35 22.52 -5.99
C LEU A 391 -0.08 22.12 -4.56
N ASN A 392 0.02 23.01 -3.58
CA ASN A 392 -0.53 22.74 -2.24
C ASN A 392 -2.05 22.46 -2.31
N VAL A 393 -2.82 23.32 -2.98
CA VAL A 393 -4.27 23.12 -3.11
C VAL A 393 -4.58 21.79 -3.81
N ALA A 394 -3.94 21.51 -4.94
CA ALA A 394 -4.18 20.31 -5.73
C ALA A 394 -3.70 19.02 -5.04
N ALA A 395 -2.56 19.05 -4.35
CA ALA A 395 -2.02 17.89 -3.63
C ALA A 395 -2.75 17.57 -2.32
N LEU A 396 -3.61 18.48 -1.84
CA LEU A 396 -4.33 18.33 -0.57
C LEU A 396 -5.85 18.25 -0.77
N ALA A 397 -6.46 19.36 -1.21
CA ALA A 397 -7.90 19.38 -1.49
C ALA A 397 -8.20 18.67 -2.82
N GLY A 398 -7.38 18.90 -3.84
CA GLY A 398 -7.58 18.33 -5.18
C GLY A 398 -7.55 16.80 -5.21
N ILE A 399 -6.58 16.18 -4.52
CA ILE A 399 -6.50 14.72 -4.42
C ILE A 399 -7.69 14.13 -3.65
N ALA A 400 -8.21 14.83 -2.64
CA ALA A 400 -9.42 14.40 -1.93
C ALA A 400 -10.66 14.47 -2.84
N VAL A 401 -10.79 15.55 -3.63
CA VAL A 401 -11.85 15.66 -4.67
C VAL A 401 -11.74 14.52 -5.67
N ALA A 402 -10.54 14.25 -6.19
CA ALA A 402 -10.31 13.17 -7.15
C ALA A 402 -10.65 11.79 -6.57
N SER A 403 -10.23 11.52 -5.33
CA SER A 403 -10.52 10.26 -4.63
C SER A 403 -12.01 10.02 -4.45
N VAL A 404 -12.82 11.04 -4.16
CA VAL A 404 -14.29 10.88 -4.08
C VAL A 404 -14.91 10.78 -5.47
N ALA A 405 -14.42 11.56 -6.44
CA ALA A 405 -14.88 11.50 -7.82
C ALA A 405 -14.63 10.13 -8.47
N TYR A 406 -13.61 9.39 -8.04
CA TYR A 406 -13.39 7.99 -8.45
C TYR A 406 -14.63 7.09 -8.19
N PHE A 407 -15.30 7.27 -7.03
CA PHE A 407 -16.53 6.55 -6.71
C PHE A 407 -17.70 6.99 -7.62
N TYR A 408 -17.74 8.28 -7.99
CA TYR A 408 -18.71 8.79 -8.97
C TYR A 408 -18.48 8.18 -10.35
N GLY A 409 -17.22 8.12 -10.81
CA GLY A 409 -16.87 7.47 -12.07
C GLY A 409 -17.37 6.03 -12.13
N ASN A 410 -17.22 5.29 -11.03
CA ASN A 410 -17.76 3.93 -10.94
C ASN A 410 -19.30 3.87 -11.11
N ARG A 411 -20.06 4.80 -10.52
CA ARG A 411 -21.52 4.79 -10.68
C ARG A 411 -22.00 5.30 -12.04
N LEU A 412 -21.30 6.28 -12.61
CA LEU A 412 -21.71 6.95 -13.85
C LEU A 412 -21.24 6.23 -15.12
N ILE A 413 -20.10 5.55 -15.10
CA ILE A 413 -19.64 4.74 -16.23
C ILE A 413 -20.52 3.48 -16.34
N PRO A 414 -21.15 3.20 -17.52
CA PRO A 414 -21.99 2.03 -17.72
C PRO A 414 -21.27 0.72 -17.36
N ALA A 415 -22.00 -0.25 -16.80
CA ALA A 415 -21.40 -1.51 -16.34
C ALA A 415 -20.81 -2.34 -17.49
N ALA A 416 -21.40 -2.26 -18.69
CA ALA A 416 -20.95 -2.96 -19.89
C ALA A 416 -19.89 -2.21 -20.71
N TRP A 417 -19.37 -1.09 -20.20
CA TRP A 417 -18.37 -0.29 -20.92
C TRP A 417 -17.04 -1.06 -21.03
N PRO A 418 -16.44 -1.21 -22.22
CA PRO A 418 -15.15 -1.88 -22.36
C PRO A 418 -14.04 -1.18 -21.58
N ASP A 419 -13.18 -1.95 -20.90
CA ASP A 419 -12.08 -1.45 -20.06
C ASP A 419 -12.52 -0.37 -19.05
N ARG A 420 -13.73 -0.55 -18.52
CA ARG A 420 -14.37 0.34 -17.55
C ARG A 420 -13.46 0.69 -16.37
N ASN A 421 -12.79 -0.31 -15.80
CA ASN A 421 -11.84 -0.16 -14.70
C ASN A 421 -10.73 0.86 -15.01
N ALA A 422 -10.17 0.84 -16.23
CA ALA A 422 -9.18 1.82 -16.68
C ALA A 422 -9.79 3.21 -16.87
N TRP A 423 -11.04 3.29 -17.33
CA TRP A 423 -11.77 4.57 -17.41
C TRP A 423 -12.03 5.20 -16.05
N GLU A 424 -12.31 4.42 -15.00
CA GLU A 424 -12.42 4.92 -13.63
C GLU A 424 -11.11 5.61 -13.19
N ILE A 425 -9.96 5.01 -13.51
CA ILE A 425 -8.64 5.58 -13.19
C ILE A 425 -8.38 6.84 -14.01
N ARG A 426 -8.69 6.84 -15.31
CA ARG A 426 -8.56 8.04 -16.17
C ARG A 426 -9.43 9.18 -15.66
N PHE A 427 -10.64 8.87 -15.20
CA PHE A 427 -11.55 9.86 -14.61
C PHE A 427 -10.97 10.48 -13.34
N PHE A 428 -10.40 9.67 -12.45
CA PHE A 428 -9.68 10.14 -11.27
C PHE A 428 -8.55 11.13 -11.65
N PHE A 429 -7.69 10.77 -12.60
CA PHE A 429 -6.59 11.64 -13.05
C PHE A 429 -7.08 12.90 -13.75
N ALA A 430 -8.13 12.81 -14.56
CA ALA A 430 -8.74 13.97 -15.22
C ALA A 430 -9.29 14.97 -14.21
N VAL A 431 -10.01 14.49 -13.18
CA VAL A 431 -10.49 15.34 -12.09
C VAL A 431 -9.32 15.94 -11.31
N TRP A 432 -8.29 15.15 -11.00
CA TRP A 432 -7.13 15.67 -10.28
C TRP A 432 -6.40 16.77 -11.08
N ALA A 433 -6.18 16.55 -12.39
CA ALA A 433 -5.61 17.56 -13.28
C ALA A 433 -6.49 18.83 -13.36
N ALA A 434 -7.82 18.67 -13.43
CA ALA A 434 -8.77 19.78 -13.41
C ALA A 434 -8.69 20.58 -12.10
N THR A 435 -8.47 19.91 -10.95
CA THR A 435 -8.27 20.61 -9.67
C THR A 435 -6.97 21.43 -9.66
N LEU A 436 -5.90 20.97 -10.31
CA LEU A 436 -4.67 21.75 -10.47
C LEU A 436 -4.89 22.96 -11.39
N ALA A 437 -5.50 22.76 -12.57
CA ALA A 437 -5.84 23.85 -13.48
C ALA A 437 -6.71 24.91 -12.80
N HIS A 438 -7.73 24.47 -12.05
CA HIS A 438 -8.56 25.33 -11.21
C HIS A 438 -7.73 26.12 -10.19
N ALA A 439 -6.82 25.44 -9.47
CA ALA A 439 -6.00 26.09 -8.44
C ALA A 439 -4.99 27.11 -9.01
N LEU A 440 -4.56 26.93 -10.26
CA LEU A 440 -3.72 27.88 -10.99
C LEU A 440 -4.49 29.13 -11.43
N TRP A 441 -5.74 28.97 -11.87
CA TRP A 441 -6.58 30.10 -12.27
C TRP A 441 -7.11 30.88 -11.07
N ARG A 442 -7.62 30.18 -10.05
CA ARG A 442 -8.33 30.84 -8.95
C ARG A 442 -7.39 31.43 -7.90
N PRO A 443 -7.78 32.53 -7.25
CA PRO A 443 -7.08 33.03 -6.07
C PRO A 443 -6.96 31.93 -5.00
N PRO A 444 -5.82 31.79 -4.30
CA PRO A 444 -5.56 30.66 -3.41
C PRO A 444 -6.66 30.40 -2.38
N ARG A 445 -7.20 31.46 -1.76
CA ARG A 445 -8.31 31.36 -0.79
C ARG A 445 -9.55 30.72 -1.42
N SER A 446 -9.97 31.22 -2.58
CA SER A 446 -11.14 30.69 -3.30
C SER A 446 -10.89 29.25 -3.72
N ALA A 447 -9.71 28.96 -4.26
CA ALA A 447 -9.32 27.62 -4.68
C ALA A 447 -9.47 26.58 -3.55
N TRP A 448 -8.99 26.91 -2.33
CA TRP A 448 -9.17 26.07 -1.14
C TRP A 448 -10.64 25.87 -0.79
N ILE A 449 -11.40 26.96 -0.65
CA ILE A 449 -12.80 26.90 -0.22
C ILE A 449 -13.66 26.13 -1.23
N GLU A 450 -13.44 26.35 -2.53
CA GLU A 450 -14.23 25.75 -3.60
C GLU A 450 -13.92 24.26 -3.76
N GLN A 451 -12.66 23.84 -3.70
CA GLN A 451 -12.32 22.41 -3.79
C GLN A 451 -12.77 21.64 -2.55
N LEU A 452 -12.63 22.22 -1.35
CA LEU A 452 -13.15 21.61 -0.13
C LEU A 452 -14.68 21.53 -0.14
N ALA A 453 -15.36 22.56 -0.68
CA ALA A 453 -16.81 22.53 -0.86
C ALA A 453 -17.22 21.48 -1.89
N ALA A 454 -16.48 21.35 -3.00
CA ALA A 454 -16.72 20.32 -4.00
C ALA A 454 -16.57 18.91 -3.39
N ALA A 455 -15.49 18.67 -2.63
CA ALA A 455 -15.31 17.42 -1.91
C ALA A 455 -16.45 17.15 -0.92
N ALA A 456 -16.91 18.17 -0.17
CA ALA A 456 -18.04 18.04 0.75
C ALA A 456 -19.33 17.63 0.02
N VAL A 457 -19.67 18.32 -1.07
CA VAL A 457 -20.86 18.04 -1.88
C VAL A 457 -20.79 16.64 -2.50
N LEU A 458 -19.64 16.25 -3.04
CA LEU A 458 -19.44 14.91 -3.59
C LEU A 458 -19.59 13.82 -2.51
N CYS A 459 -18.99 14.02 -1.33
CA CYS A 459 -19.15 13.08 -0.22
C CYS A 459 -20.61 12.94 0.23
N LEU A 460 -21.34 14.04 0.36
CA LEU A 460 -22.75 14.05 0.77
C LEU A 460 -23.68 13.46 -0.29
N GLY A 461 -23.39 13.70 -1.57
CA GLY A 461 -24.19 13.22 -2.70
C GLY A 461 -23.93 11.76 -3.06
N LEU A 462 -22.85 11.15 -2.56
CA LEU A 462 -22.44 9.79 -2.96
C LEU A 462 -23.51 8.72 -2.67
N PRO A 463 -24.16 8.68 -1.47
CA PRO A 463 -25.23 7.71 -1.21
C PRO A 463 -26.47 7.93 -2.09
N MET A 464 -26.80 9.19 -2.40
CA MET A 464 -27.92 9.51 -3.29
C MET A 464 -27.66 9.02 -4.71
N LEU A 465 -26.42 9.18 -5.20
CA LEU A 465 -26.01 8.63 -6.49
C LEU A 465 -26.04 7.10 -6.49
N ASN A 466 -25.60 6.46 -5.40
CA ASN A 466 -25.67 5.01 -5.28
C ASN A 466 -27.11 4.50 -5.34
N TRP A 467 -28.01 5.17 -4.64
CA TRP A 467 -29.43 4.83 -4.66
C TRP A 467 -30.03 5.02 -6.05
N ALA A 468 -29.74 6.14 -6.72
CA ALA A 468 -30.24 6.41 -8.07
C ALA A 468 -29.74 5.41 -9.13
N THR A 469 -28.53 4.86 -8.97
CA THR A 469 -27.88 3.99 -9.97
C THR A 469 -28.02 2.50 -9.69
N THR A 470 -28.14 2.11 -8.41
CA THR A 470 -28.19 0.69 -7.99
C THR A 470 -29.46 0.31 -7.24
N GLY A 471 -30.27 1.29 -6.84
CA GLY A 471 -31.42 1.08 -5.95
C GLY A 471 -31.02 0.76 -4.49
N ARG A 472 -29.74 0.75 -4.15
CA ARG A 472 -29.23 0.43 -2.81
C ARG A 472 -28.81 1.69 -2.05
N HIS A 473 -28.93 1.60 -0.72
CA HIS A 473 -28.57 2.66 0.22
C HIS A 473 -28.17 2.05 1.56
N ALA A 474 -27.50 2.83 2.42
CA ALA A 474 -26.96 2.40 3.71
C ALA A 474 -27.94 1.57 4.56
N TRP A 475 -29.21 1.97 4.65
CA TRP A 475 -30.22 1.25 5.44
C TRP A 475 -30.54 -0.15 4.89
N ALA A 476 -30.72 -0.27 3.57
CA ALA A 476 -30.95 -1.55 2.90
C ALA A 476 -29.73 -2.48 3.04
N TYR A 477 -28.52 -1.93 2.98
CA TYR A 477 -27.31 -2.69 3.25
C TYR A 477 -27.31 -3.25 4.67
N ALA A 478 -27.53 -2.39 5.68
CA ALA A 478 -27.59 -2.79 7.08
C ALA A 478 -28.68 -3.85 7.35
N ALA A 479 -29.89 -3.66 6.80
CA ALA A 479 -31.00 -4.59 6.94
C ALA A 479 -30.71 -5.99 6.36
N ARG A 480 -29.78 -6.10 5.41
CA ARG A 480 -29.34 -7.36 4.80
C ARG A 480 -28.03 -7.90 5.36
N GLY A 481 -27.50 -7.28 6.42
CA GLY A 481 -26.20 -7.65 7.01
C GLY A 481 -24.98 -7.23 6.19
N GLU A 482 -25.15 -6.40 5.16
CA GLU A 482 -24.08 -5.86 4.30
C GLU A 482 -23.40 -4.63 4.94
N TRP A 483 -22.92 -4.78 6.18
CA TRP A 483 -22.41 -3.68 7.01
C TRP A 483 -21.20 -2.96 6.41
N LEU A 484 -20.36 -3.64 5.62
CA LEU A 484 -19.19 -3.02 5.00
C LEU A 484 -19.58 -1.97 3.96
N GLN A 485 -20.58 -2.27 3.14
CA GLN A 485 -21.11 -1.35 2.14
C GLN A 485 -21.83 -0.17 2.82
N ALA A 486 -22.60 -0.44 3.87
CA ALA A 486 -23.22 0.62 4.68
C ALA A 486 -22.18 1.56 5.30
N ALA A 487 -21.09 1.00 5.84
CA ALA A 487 -20.02 1.79 6.46
C ALA A 487 -19.32 2.73 5.48
N VAL A 488 -19.16 2.35 4.20
CA VAL A 488 -18.60 3.24 3.17
C VAL A 488 -19.46 4.49 3.00
N GLU A 489 -20.79 4.33 2.90
CA GLU A 489 -21.70 5.47 2.75
C GLU A 489 -21.76 6.35 3.99
N ILE A 490 -21.83 5.74 5.18
CA ILE A 490 -21.84 6.48 6.45
C ILE A 490 -20.54 7.28 6.60
N THR A 491 -19.40 6.70 6.25
CA THR A 491 -18.11 7.37 6.28
C THR A 491 -18.07 8.52 5.29
N ALA A 492 -18.56 8.33 4.06
CA ALA A 492 -18.66 9.41 3.08
C ALA A 492 -19.51 10.57 3.60
N LEU A 493 -20.69 10.30 4.19
CA LEU A 493 -21.54 11.32 4.79
C LEU A 493 -20.84 12.07 5.93
N ALA A 494 -20.18 11.35 6.84
CA ALA A 494 -19.46 11.94 7.96
C ALA A 494 -18.35 12.88 7.47
N PHE A 495 -17.54 12.45 6.50
CA PHE A 495 -16.52 13.30 5.88
C PHE A 495 -17.11 14.48 5.13
N GLY A 496 -18.24 14.30 4.44
CA GLY A 496 -18.98 15.37 3.78
C GLY A 496 -19.39 16.48 4.75
N LEU A 497 -19.94 16.10 5.92
CA LEU A 497 -20.31 17.04 6.99
C LEU A 497 -19.08 17.74 7.59
N LEU A 498 -18.01 16.98 7.88
CA LEU A 498 -16.76 17.54 8.40
C LEU A 498 -16.15 18.57 7.44
N LEU A 499 -16.10 18.25 6.15
CA LEU A 499 -15.62 19.15 5.10
C LEU A 499 -16.53 20.38 4.97
N ALA A 500 -17.85 20.24 5.05
CA ALA A 500 -18.79 21.37 5.03
C ALA A 500 -18.59 22.30 6.23
N CYS A 501 -18.39 21.74 7.44
CA CYS A 501 -18.03 22.50 8.64
C CYS A 501 -16.70 23.23 8.47
N MET A 502 -15.69 22.59 7.89
CA MET A 502 -14.41 23.23 7.60
C MET A 502 -14.55 24.38 6.59
N VAL A 503 -15.33 24.19 5.52
CA VAL A 503 -15.63 25.25 4.54
C VAL A 503 -16.30 26.44 5.20
N HIS A 504 -17.28 26.20 6.07
CA HIS A 504 -17.98 27.23 6.83
C HIS A 504 -17.03 28.01 7.75
N ALA A 505 -16.20 27.29 8.50
CA ALA A 505 -15.18 27.90 9.37
C ALA A 505 -14.17 28.73 8.56
N LEU A 506 -13.68 28.22 7.43
CA LEU A 506 -12.74 28.94 6.55
C LEU A 506 -13.38 30.20 5.97
N ARG A 507 -14.64 30.15 5.52
CA ARG A 507 -15.35 31.33 5.00
C ARG A 507 -15.50 32.42 6.05
N ARG A 508 -15.79 32.05 7.30
CA ARG A 508 -15.97 32.97 8.43
C ARG A 508 -14.65 33.59 8.92
N HIS A 509 -13.60 32.78 9.06
CA HIS A 509 -12.37 33.20 9.74
C HIS A 509 -11.25 33.63 8.79
N TRP A 510 -11.19 33.07 7.58
CA TRP A 510 -10.22 33.51 6.58
C TRP A 510 -10.80 34.72 5.85
N LYS A 511 -10.56 35.94 6.33
CA LYS A 511 -10.94 37.16 5.61
C LYS A 511 -10.07 37.30 4.34
N ALA A 512 -10.64 37.80 3.23
CA ALA A 512 -9.83 38.15 2.06
C ALA A 512 -8.77 39.17 2.51
N ALA A 513 -7.50 38.88 2.25
CA ALA A 513 -6.49 39.92 2.36
C ALA A 513 -6.84 41.02 1.34
N PRO A 514 -6.74 42.31 1.69
CA PRO A 514 -6.71 43.37 0.68
C PRO A 514 -5.62 43.02 -0.33
N THR A 515 -5.86 43.29 -1.61
CA THR A 515 -4.84 43.22 -2.66
C THR A 515 -3.71 44.20 -2.30
N VAL A 516 -2.70 43.71 -1.58
CA VAL A 516 -1.51 44.51 -1.28
C VAL A 516 -0.74 44.65 -2.58
N ALA A 517 -0.61 45.90 -3.04
CA ALA A 517 0.23 46.25 -4.17
C ALA A 517 1.64 45.65 -3.99
N ALA A 518 2.21 45.13 -5.08
CA ALA A 518 3.54 44.54 -5.06
C ALA A 518 4.53 45.52 -4.40
N PRO A 519 5.30 45.09 -3.39
CA PRO A 519 6.31 45.95 -2.80
C PRO A 519 7.29 46.38 -3.89
N PRO A 520 7.81 47.62 -3.85
CA PRO A 520 8.75 48.10 -4.85
C PRO A 520 9.96 47.18 -4.92
N SER A 521 10.41 46.89 -6.15
CA SER A 521 11.54 46.02 -6.42
C SER A 521 12.78 46.55 -5.69
N ARG A 522 13.16 45.92 -4.57
CA ARG A 522 14.51 46.10 -4.04
C ARG A 522 15.46 45.51 -5.08
N LYS A 523 16.39 46.32 -5.59
CA LYS A 523 17.45 45.86 -6.52
C LYS A 523 18.08 44.60 -5.92
N ALA A 524 18.06 43.53 -6.71
CA ALA A 524 18.70 42.29 -6.35
C ALA A 524 20.19 42.58 -6.05
N PRO A 525 20.75 42.09 -4.94
CA PRO A 525 22.20 42.06 -4.79
C PRO A 525 22.80 41.36 -6.02
N PRO A 526 23.95 41.80 -6.54
CA PRO A 526 24.61 41.09 -7.64
C PRO A 526 24.81 39.63 -7.23
N ALA A 527 24.56 38.71 -8.17
CA ALA A 527 24.82 37.29 -7.95
C ALA A 527 26.30 37.12 -7.60
N SER A 528 26.60 36.80 -6.33
CA SER A 528 27.97 36.53 -5.92
C SER A 528 28.44 35.23 -6.57
N HIS A 529 29.71 35.18 -6.99
CA HIS A 529 30.37 33.94 -7.44
C HIS A 529 30.23 32.80 -6.41
N ASP A 530 30.02 33.13 -5.12
CA ASP A 530 29.79 32.18 -4.03
C ASP A 530 28.44 31.43 -4.13
N ALA A 531 27.42 31.99 -4.78
CA ALA A 531 26.11 31.34 -4.89
C ALA A 531 26.17 30.09 -5.78
N ALA A 532 26.90 30.16 -6.89
CA ALA A 532 27.09 29.02 -7.78
C ALA A 532 27.91 27.92 -7.10
N ALA A 533 28.99 28.27 -6.41
CA ALA A 533 29.80 27.33 -5.64
C ALA A 533 28.99 26.66 -4.52
N HIS A 534 28.11 27.40 -3.85
CA HIS A 534 27.21 26.86 -2.84
C HIS A 534 26.17 25.88 -3.42
N CYS A 535 25.54 26.23 -4.55
CA CYS A 535 24.61 25.34 -5.26
C CYS A 535 25.30 24.05 -5.71
N TRP A 536 26.51 24.14 -6.27
CA TRP A 536 27.30 22.97 -6.65
C TRP A 536 27.69 22.12 -5.44
N GLY A 537 28.04 22.74 -4.30
CA GLY A 537 28.33 22.03 -3.06
C GLY A 537 27.12 21.23 -2.53
N ILE A 538 25.91 21.81 -2.63
CA ILE A 538 24.66 21.11 -2.29
C ILE A 538 24.37 19.97 -3.27
N ALA A 539 24.46 20.24 -4.58
CA ALA A 539 24.22 19.24 -5.61
C ALA A 539 25.18 18.05 -5.46
N SER A 540 26.47 18.31 -5.24
CA SER A 540 27.48 17.27 -4.99
C SER A 540 27.14 16.42 -3.76
N ARG A 541 26.67 17.03 -2.67
CA ARG A 541 26.22 16.30 -1.48
C ARG A 541 24.95 15.49 -1.72
N LEU A 542 24.02 16.01 -2.52
CA LEU A 542 22.81 15.25 -2.90
C LEU A 542 23.19 14.03 -3.72
N ILE A 543 24.12 14.15 -4.67
CA ILE A 543 24.61 13.01 -5.46
C ILE A 543 25.39 12.03 -4.58
N ALA A 544 26.25 12.52 -3.68
CA ALA A 544 26.98 11.69 -2.72
C ALA A 544 26.03 10.92 -1.82
N ALA A 545 25.01 11.60 -1.27
CA ALA A 545 23.99 10.97 -0.46
C ALA A 545 23.18 9.97 -1.27
N ALA A 546 22.72 10.32 -2.47
CA ALA A 546 21.90 9.46 -3.32
C ALA A 546 22.69 8.27 -3.88
N ALA A 547 23.52 8.50 -4.91
CA ALA A 547 24.21 7.45 -5.64
C ALA A 547 25.35 6.85 -4.82
N GLY A 548 26.16 7.68 -4.16
CA GLY A 548 27.26 7.22 -3.31
C GLY A 548 26.77 6.43 -2.10
N GLY A 549 25.71 6.91 -1.44
CA GLY A 549 25.07 6.21 -0.34
C GLY A 549 24.48 4.86 -0.75
N TYR A 550 23.79 4.80 -1.89
CA TYR A 550 23.25 3.55 -2.42
C TYR A 550 24.36 2.53 -2.73
N LEU A 551 25.42 2.95 -3.41
CA LEU A 551 26.57 2.09 -3.70
C LEU A 551 27.22 1.54 -2.42
N LEU A 552 27.47 2.40 -1.44
CA LEU A 552 28.07 2.00 -0.18
C LEU A 552 27.18 1.02 0.58
N SER A 553 25.87 1.30 0.68
CA SER A 553 24.91 0.38 1.29
C SER A 553 24.84 -0.96 0.57
N ALA A 554 24.83 -0.95 -0.76
CA ALA A 554 24.83 -2.16 -1.57
C ALA A 554 26.06 -3.03 -1.26
N LEU A 555 27.26 -2.46 -1.33
CA LEU A 555 28.51 -3.18 -1.08
C LEU A 555 28.63 -3.67 0.37
N ALA A 556 28.36 -2.79 1.34
CA ALA A 556 28.47 -3.13 2.76
C ALA A 556 27.47 -4.24 3.14
N MET A 557 26.24 -4.19 2.63
CA MET A 557 25.24 -5.21 2.95
C MET A 557 25.42 -6.50 2.14
N SER A 558 26.07 -6.44 0.98
CA SER A 558 26.51 -7.63 0.25
C SER A 558 27.62 -8.35 1.03
N ALA A 559 28.59 -7.59 1.57
CA ALA A 559 29.61 -8.14 2.47
C ALA A 559 28.97 -8.79 3.70
N LEU A 560 27.99 -8.12 4.32
CA LEU A 560 27.25 -8.67 5.46
C LEU A 560 26.51 -9.95 5.09
N ALA A 561 25.81 -9.98 3.95
CA ALA A 561 25.05 -11.16 3.53
C ALA A 561 25.94 -12.38 3.26
N LEU A 562 27.17 -12.18 2.80
CA LEU A 562 28.17 -13.24 2.61
C LEU A 562 28.85 -13.65 3.93
N ALA A 563 29.10 -12.70 4.83
CA ALA A 563 29.78 -12.95 6.10
C ALA A 563 28.85 -13.60 7.14
N TRP A 564 27.56 -13.24 7.14
CA TRP A 564 26.60 -13.65 8.16
C TRP A 564 26.45 -15.17 8.30
N PRO A 565 26.34 -15.96 7.21
CA PRO A 565 26.29 -17.42 7.30
C PRO A 565 27.51 -18.02 8.00
N VAL A 566 28.70 -17.48 7.71
CA VAL A 566 29.98 -17.94 8.28
C VAL A 566 30.10 -17.57 9.76
N LEU A 567 29.69 -16.35 10.12
CA LEU A 567 29.86 -15.81 11.46
C LEU A 567 28.80 -16.30 12.46
N ALA A 568 27.56 -16.49 12.00
CA ALA A 568 26.41 -16.79 12.85
C ALA A 568 25.84 -18.19 12.66
N GLY A 569 26.42 -19.01 11.75
CA GLY A 569 25.89 -20.34 11.42
C GLY A 569 24.49 -20.31 10.80
N ALA A 570 24.09 -19.17 10.23
CA ALA A 570 22.79 -18.98 9.59
C ALA A 570 22.82 -19.41 8.12
N SER A 571 21.66 -19.60 7.50
CA SER A 571 21.61 -19.88 6.06
C SER A 571 21.95 -18.64 5.23
N PRO A 572 22.52 -18.78 4.02
CA PRO A 572 22.68 -17.69 3.06
C PRO A 572 21.42 -16.83 2.88
N ALA A 573 20.23 -17.45 2.84
CA ALA A 573 18.98 -16.73 2.73
C ALA A 573 18.73 -15.77 3.90
N VAL A 574 19.06 -16.17 5.14
CA VAL A 574 18.97 -15.30 6.32
C VAL A 574 19.94 -14.13 6.19
N GLY A 575 21.16 -14.37 5.72
CA GLY A 575 22.16 -13.33 5.47
C GLY A 575 21.67 -12.30 4.45
N VAL A 576 21.11 -12.76 3.33
CA VAL A 576 20.51 -11.89 2.30
C VAL A 576 19.34 -11.10 2.85
N LEU A 577 18.41 -11.73 3.56
CA LEU A 577 17.25 -11.05 4.15
C LEU A 577 17.71 -9.95 5.12
N ALA A 578 18.58 -10.28 6.07
CA ALA A 578 19.09 -9.35 7.07
C ALA A 578 19.86 -8.18 6.43
N GLY A 579 20.81 -8.48 5.53
CA GLY A 579 21.60 -7.45 4.85
C GLY A 579 20.73 -6.51 4.02
N THR A 580 19.76 -7.07 3.29
CA THR A 580 18.89 -6.25 2.44
C THR A 580 17.95 -5.35 3.25
N LEU A 581 17.35 -5.85 4.34
CA LEU A 581 16.51 -5.04 5.23
C LEU A 581 17.31 -3.95 5.95
N LEU A 582 18.50 -4.30 6.46
CA LEU A 582 19.39 -3.35 7.15
C LEU A 582 19.90 -2.25 6.21
N SER A 583 19.96 -2.53 4.90
CA SER A 583 20.42 -1.58 3.89
C SER A 583 19.68 -0.24 3.94
N PHE A 584 18.36 -0.22 4.20
CA PHE A 584 17.58 1.03 4.25
C PHE A 584 17.93 1.88 5.47
N VAL A 585 18.24 1.23 6.61
CA VAL A 585 18.69 1.92 7.83
C VAL A 585 20.09 2.49 7.61
N VAL A 586 21.01 1.68 7.07
CA VAL A 586 22.38 2.11 6.76
C VAL A 586 22.38 3.24 5.73
N TYR A 587 21.54 3.14 4.70
CA TYR A 587 21.41 4.16 3.67
C TYR A 587 20.89 5.49 4.26
N THR A 588 19.88 5.42 5.14
CA THR A 588 19.40 6.60 5.87
C THR A 588 20.52 7.24 6.70
N ALA A 589 21.31 6.43 7.41
CA ALA A 589 22.43 6.89 8.21
C ALA A 589 23.54 7.55 7.35
N ILE A 590 23.89 6.96 6.21
CA ILE A 590 24.87 7.54 5.28
C ILE A 590 24.35 8.87 4.72
N GLY A 591 23.08 8.93 4.31
CA GLY A 591 22.47 10.17 3.83
C GLY A 591 22.57 11.30 4.86
N LEU A 592 22.33 11.00 6.14
CA LEU A 592 22.50 11.98 7.22
C LEU A 592 23.98 12.34 7.44
N ALA A 593 24.88 11.36 7.43
CA ALA A 593 26.31 11.57 7.62
C ALA A 593 26.89 12.48 6.52
N VAL A 594 26.52 12.29 5.26
CA VAL A 594 26.95 13.13 4.12
C VAL A 594 26.64 14.61 4.37
N PHE A 595 25.49 14.93 4.99
CA PHE A 595 25.11 16.31 5.33
C PHE A 595 25.64 16.77 6.70
N GLY A 596 26.22 15.88 7.49
CA GLY A 596 26.93 16.19 8.74
C GLY A 596 28.42 16.52 8.55
N VAL A 597 29.03 16.06 7.45
CA VAL A 597 30.46 16.28 7.16
C VAL A 597 30.74 17.71 6.69
N ARG A 598 31.93 18.24 6.99
CA ARG A 598 32.32 19.65 6.74
C ARG A 598 32.36 20.04 5.25
N SER A 599 32.75 19.16 4.33
CA SER A 599 32.80 19.42 2.88
C SER A 599 32.26 18.25 2.06
N ALA A 600 31.86 18.52 0.81
CA ALA A 600 31.40 17.49 -0.12
C ALA A 600 32.53 16.51 -0.50
N GLU A 601 33.75 17.00 -0.69
CA GLU A 601 34.93 16.18 -0.97
C GLU A 601 35.21 15.15 0.12
N ARG A 602 35.11 15.56 1.39
CA ARG A 602 35.27 14.63 2.52
C ARG A 602 34.16 13.58 2.55
N ALA A 603 32.93 13.96 2.20
CA ALA A 603 31.84 12.99 2.11
C ALA A 603 32.12 11.94 1.03
N TRP A 604 32.56 12.37 -0.16
CA TRP A 604 32.97 11.46 -1.23
C TRP A 604 34.16 10.58 -0.85
N ALA A 605 35.19 11.13 -0.21
CA ALA A 605 36.36 10.37 0.23
C ALA A 605 35.98 9.27 1.23
N LEU A 606 35.11 9.58 2.21
CA LEU A 606 34.61 8.61 3.17
C LEU A 606 33.78 7.52 2.49
N ILE A 607 32.88 7.90 1.58
CA ILE A 607 32.08 6.94 0.81
C ILE A 607 32.98 6.03 -0.03
N ALA A 608 33.95 6.60 -0.75
CA ALA A 608 34.86 5.85 -1.61
C ALA A 608 35.71 4.87 -0.81
N LEU A 609 36.30 5.31 0.31
CA LEU A 609 37.10 4.46 1.19
C LEU A 609 36.28 3.30 1.76
N ALA A 610 35.09 3.59 2.29
CA ALA A 610 34.21 2.58 2.86
C ALA A 610 33.67 1.61 1.79
N SER A 611 33.40 2.11 0.57
CA SER A 611 32.97 1.30 -0.56
C SER A 611 34.09 0.36 -1.01
N LEU A 612 35.32 0.86 -1.12
CA LEU A 612 36.49 0.06 -1.45
C LEU A 612 36.73 -1.04 -0.42
N ALA A 613 36.72 -0.70 0.87
CA ALA A 613 36.86 -1.67 1.95
C ALA A 613 35.77 -2.75 1.90
N SER A 614 34.51 -2.35 1.71
CA SER A 614 33.39 -3.29 1.57
C SER A 614 33.52 -4.18 0.33
N GLY A 615 33.95 -3.61 -0.80
CA GLY A 615 34.20 -4.35 -2.04
C GLY A 615 35.31 -5.38 -1.91
N VAL A 616 36.41 -5.06 -1.22
CA VAL A 616 37.48 -6.02 -0.92
C VAL A 616 36.95 -7.19 -0.09
N VAL A 617 36.11 -6.91 0.92
CA VAL A 617 35.47 -7.98 1.71
C VAL A 617 34.55 -8.84 0.86
N VAL A 618 33.72 -8.26 -0.02
CA VAL A 618 32.87 -9.02 -0.93
C VAL A 618 33.69 -9.93 -1.86
N LEU A 619 34.78 -9.41 -2.43
CA LEU A 619 35.66 -10.20 -3.30
C LEU A 619 36.35 -11.33 -2.53
N GLY A 620 36.84 -11.05 -1.33
CA GLY A 620 37.51 -12.04 -0.48
C GLY A 620 36.59 -13.14 0.03
N LEU A 621 35.30 -12.86 0.25
CA LEU A 621 34.30 -13.85 0.67
C LEU A 621 33.71 -14.66 -0.50
N ARG A 622 33.92 -14.21 -1.74
CA ARG A 622 33.49 -14.92 -2.97
C ARG A 622 34.57 -15.81 -3.57
N ALA A 623 35.84 -15.52 -3.30
CA ALA A 623 36.99 -16.33 -3.70
C ALA A 623 37.08 -17.58 -2.83
#